data_AF-A0A4R8Q2D2-F1
#
_entry.id   AF-A0A4R8Q2D2-F1
#
_cell.length_a   1.000
_cell.length_b   1.000
_cell.length_c   1.000
_cell.angle_alpha   90.00
_cell.angle_beta   90.00
_cell.angle_gamma   90.00
#
_symmetry.space_group_name_H-M   'P 1'
#
loop_
_entity.id
_entity.type
_entity.pdbx_description
1 polymer ?
#
loop_
_entity_poly.entity_id
_entity_poly.type
_entity_poly.pdbx_seq_one_letter_code
_entity_poly.pdbx_strand_id
1 'polypeptide(L)'
;MGAGGPDGLARPLYGIVKYYMEKHQRKGHRFYLWHPDNIWHWRFDELLAATPLPNTFDAYSDDMDALVNVMKGARQALPEKHRSGVVFHLVIPAWYKIELAMPLHFPVELMPLRLVGPKSSGGKPSVIVNLPRCHEDLVSDGVANVL
;
A
#
# COMPACT_ATOMS: atom_id res chain seq x y z
N MET A 1 -11.83 -19.29 3.53
CA MET A 1 -11.90 -19.65 2.08
C MET A 1 -11.37 -18.47 1.29
N GLY A 2 -10.36 -18.56 0.41
CA GLY A 2 -9.46 -19.64 0.06
C GLY A 2 -8.27 -19.04 -0.69
N ALA A 3 -7.07 -19.25 -0.14
CA ALA A 3 -5.78 -19.03 -0.82
C ALA A 3 -5.36 -20.27 -1.64
N GLY A 4 -6.29 -21.20 -1.88
CA GLY A 4 -6.02 -22.52 -2.47
C GLY A 4 -6.18 -22.60 -3.99
N GLY A 5 -6.35 -21.46 -4.68
CA GLY A 5 -6.31 -21.42 -6.15
C GLY A 5 -4.88 -21.45 -6.70
N PRO A 6 -4.70 -21.65 -8.01
CA PRO A 6 -3.37 -21.73 -8.65
C PRO A 6 -2.52 -20.46 -8.44
N ASP A 7 -3.16 -19.32 -8.18
CA ASP A 7 -2.52 -18.02 -7.97
C ASP A 7 -2.22 -17.71 -6.49
N GLY A 8 -2.61 -18.59 -5.56
CA GLY A 8 -2.40 -18.39 -4.13
C GLY A 8 -2.94 -17.04 -3.62
N LEU A 9 -2.08 -16.31 -2.90
CA LEU A 9 -2.38 -14.98 -2.38
C LEU A 9 -2.25 -13.86 -3.45
N ALA A 10 -1.61 -14.11 -4.58
CA ALA A 10 -1.32 -13.07 -5.57
C ALA A 10 -2.60 -12.45 -6.15
N ARG A 11 -3.60 -13.27 -6.49
CA ARG A 11 -4.86 -12.77 -7.08
C ARG A 11 -5.67 -11.91 -6.11
N PRO A 12 -5.88 -12.29 -4.84
CA PRO A 12 -6.48 -11.41 -3.84
C PRO A 12 -5.72 -10.08 -3.68
N LEU A 13 -4.38 -10.12 -3.58
CA LEU A 13 -3.55 -8.92 -3.43
C LEU A 13 -3.68 -7.99 -4.64
N TYR A 14 -3.64 -8.55 -5.85
CA TYR A 14 -3.82 -7.83 -7.10
C TYR A 14 -5.20 -7.15 -7.15
N GLY A 15 -6.25 -7.89 -6.77
CA GLY A 15 -7.61 -7.35 -6.73
C GLY A 15 -7.76 -6.18 -5.75
N ILE A 16 -7.15 -6.29 -4.57
CA ILE A 16 -7.21 -5.23 -3.55
C ILE A 16 -6.48 -3.97 -4.02
N VAL A 17 -5.25 -4.08 -4.54
CA VAL A 17 -4.52 -2.90 -5.04
C VAL A 17 -5.27 -2.25 -6.20
N LYS A 18 -5.77 -3.04 -7.15
CA LYS A 18 -6.56 -2.56 -8.27
C LYS A 18 -7.81 -1.80 -7.80
N TYR A 19 -8.52 -2.32 -6.81
CA TYR A 19 -9.67 -1.64 -6.21
C TYR A 19 -9.30 -0.24 -5.65
N TYR A 20 -8.20 -0.12 -4.92
CA TYR A 20 -7.76 1.19 -4.40
C TYR A 20 -7.33 2.15 -5.51
N MET A 21 -6.69 1.64 -6.57
CA MET A 21 -6.36 2.43 -7.76
C MET A 21 -7.62 2.98 -8.43
N GLU A 22 -8.63 2.12 -8.61
CA GLU A 22 -9.92 2.49 -9.22
C GLU A 22 -10.74 3.43 -8.33
N LYS A 23 -10.62 3.35 -7.00
CA LYS A 23 -11.23 4.30 -6.06
C LYS A 23 -10.62 5.70 -6.17
N HIS A 24 -9.38 5.81 -6.65
CA HIS A 24 -8.58 7.03 -6.68
C HIS A 24 -8.11 7.40 -8.09
N GLN A 25 -9.02 7.39 -9.07
CA GLN A 25 -8.77 7.66 -10.51
C GLN A 25 -8.29 9.08 -10.86
N ARG A 26 -8.00 9.94 -9.88
CA ARG A 26 -7.51 11.31 -10.15
C ARG A 26 -6.03 11.28 -10.57
N LYS A 27 -5.63 12.28 -11.38
CA LYS A 27 -4.21 12.49 -11.70
C LYS A 27 -3.43 12.78 -10.41
N GLY A 28 -2.19 12.29 -10.34
CA GLY A 28 -1.31 12.52 -9.21
C GLY A 28 -1.39 11.49 -8.09
N HIS A 29 -2.02 10.33 -8.27
CA HIS A 29 -1.94 9.24 -7.29
C HIS A 29 -0.93 8.19 -7.75
N ARG A 30 -0.07 7.73 -6.82
CA ARG A 30 0.83 6.58 -7.03
C ARG A 30 0.63 5.54 -5.94
N PHE A 31 0.74 4.27 -6.30
CA PHE A 31 0.38 3.14 -5.44
C PHE A 31 1.57 2.22 -5.22
N TYR A 32 1.76 1.87 -3.95
CA TYR A 32 2.77 0.96 -3.46
C TYR A 32 2.09 -0.11 -2.64
N LEU A 33 2.50 -1.37 -2.80
CA LEU A 33 1.89 -2.50 -2.11
C LEU A 33 2.89 -3.08 -1.10
N TRP A 34 2.51 -3.14 0.17
CA TRP A 34 3.30 -3.83 1.18
C TRP A 34 2.52 -4.98 1.80
N HIS A 35 3.15 -6.14 1.95
CA HIS A 35 2.57 -7.28 2.65
C HIS A 35 3.69 -8.14 3.27
N PRO A 36 3.58 -8.60 4.53
CA PRO A 36 4.69 -9.26 5.23
C PRO A 36 5.05 -10.64 4.66
N ASP A 37 4.09 -11.35 4.07
CA ASP A 37 4.37 -12.59 3.34
C ASP A 37 4.93 -12.25 1.96
N ASN A 38 5.80 -13.10 1.39
CA ASN A 38 6.39 -12.92 0.05
C ASN A 38 6.14 -14.09 -0.93
N ILE A 39 5.50 -15.17 -0.46
CA ILE A 39 5.21 -16.38 -1.24
C ILE A 39 4.39 -16.12 -2.51
N TRP A 40 3.79 -14.93 -2.62
CA TRP A 40 2.95 -14.51 -3.74
C TRP A 40 3.68 -13.74 -4.84
N HIS A 41 4.91 -13.26 -4.61
CA HIS A 41 5.62 -12.36 -5.53
C HIS A 41 5.67 -12.91 -6.95
N TRP A 42 6.12 -14.16 -7.12
CA TRP A 42 6.26 -14.78 -8.44
C TRP A 42 4.93 -14.90 -9.21
N ARG A 43 3.85 -15.30 -8.55
CA ARG A 43 2.51 -15.33 -9.18
C ARG A 43 1.98 -13.94 -9.47
N PHE A 44 2.33 -12.96 -8.64
CA PHE A 44 1.92 -11.58 -8.85
C PHE A 44 2.66 -10.95 -10.03
N ASP A 45 3.94 -11.26 -10.22
CA ASP A 45 4.69 -10.88 -11.41
C ASP A 45 4.09 -11.49 -12.69
N GLU A 46 3.72 -12.78 -12.66
CA GLU A 46 3.01 -13.42 -13.77
C GLU A 46 1.67 -12.72 -14.07
N LEU A 47 0.91 -12.35 -13.03
CA LEU A 47 -0.35 -11.60 -13.18
C LEU A 47 -0.11 -10.18 -13.74
N LEU A 48 0.93 -9.48 -13.29
CA LEU A 48 1.30 -8.16 -13.82
C LEU A 48 1.74 -8.25 -15.29
N ALA A 49 2.46 -9.31 -15.67
CA ALA A 49 2.88 -9.50 -17.06
C ALA A 49 1.70 -9.81 -17.98
N ALA A 50 0.76 -10.65 -17.51
CA ALA A 50 -0.43 -11.03 -18.28
C ALA A 50 -1.51 -9.94 -18.29
N THR A 51 -1.66 -9.19 -17.20
CA THR A 51 -2.65 -8.13 -17.04
C THR A 51 -2.04 -6.98 -16.24
N PRO A 52 -1.30 -6.08 -16.91
CA PRO A 52 -0.65 -4.96 -16.25
C PRO A 52 -1.64 -4.09 -15.46
N LEU A 53 -1.25 -3.71 -14.25
CA LEU A 53 -1.93 -2.64 -13.52
C LEU A 53 -1.69 -1.30 -14.24
N PRO A 54 -2.55 -0.28 -14.02
CA PRO A 54 -2.28 1.07 -14.51
C PRO A 54 -0.89 1.55 -14.10
N ASN A 55 -0.28 2.40 -14.93
CA ASN A 55 1.08 2.93 -14.74
C ASN A 55 1.28 3.81 -13.48
N THR A 56 0.23 3.97 -12.67
CA THR A 56 0.27 4.58 -11.35
C THR A 56 0.65 3.59 -10.24
N PHE A 57 0.70 2.29 -10.54
CA PHE A 57 1.29 1.29 -9.66
C PHE A 57 2.81 1.24 -9.85
N ASP A 58 3.55 1.50 -8.78
CA ASP A 58 4.99 1.72 -8.86
C ASP A 58 5.83 0.53 -8.41
N ALA A 59 5.51 -0.03 -7.24
CA ALA A 59 6.30 -1.08 -6.63
C ALA A 59 5.52 -1.85 -5.58
N TYR A 60 6.03 -3.04 -5.26
CA TYR A 60 5.60 -3.81 -4.11
C TYR A 60 6.81 -4.39 -3.37
N SER A 61 6.63 -4.73 -2.10
CA SER A 61 7.66 -5.42 -1.31
C SER A 61 7.08 -6.07 -0.04
N ASP A 62 7.78 -7.06 0.48
CA ASP A 62 7.62 -7.58 1.83
C ASP A 62 8.45 -6.84 2.88
N ASP A 63 9.46 -6.09 2.45
CA ASP A 63 10.29 -5.24 3.30
C ASP A 63 9.76 -3.80 3.30
N MET A 64 9.24 -3.36 4.46
CA MET A 64 8.67 -2.03 4.63
C MET A 64 9.72 -0.93 4.44
N ASP A 65 10.93 -1.12 4.96
CA ASP A 65 12.00 -0.12 4.90
C ASP A 65 12.53 0.00 3.47
N ALA A 66 12.69 -1.12 2.77
CA ALA A 66 13.05 -1.13 1.35
C ALA A 66 11.99 -0.39 0.52
N LEU A 67 10.70 -0.67 0.73
CA LEU A 67 9.62 0.01 0.01
C LEU A 67 9.57 1.50 0.31
N VAL A 68 9.73 1.90 1.57
CA VAL A 68 9.83 3.31 1.97
C VAL A 68 10.99 4.01 1.26
N ASN A 69 12.14 3.36 1.12
CA ASN A 69 13.27 3.92 0.38
C ASN A 69 12.98 4.07 -1.13
N VAL A 70 12.28 3.10 -1.74
CA VAL A 70 11.79 3.23 -3.13
C VAL A 70 10.84 4.43 -3.26
N MET A 71 9.89 4.58 -2.33
CA MET A 71 8.97 5.71 -2.32
C MET A 71 9.70 7.05 -2.19
N LYS A 72 10.70 7.15 -1.31
CA LYS A 72 11.53 8.37 -1.17
C LYS A 72 12.21 8.73 -2.49
N GLY A 73 12.87 7.76 -3.12
CA GLY A 73 13.52 7.96 -4.42
C GLY A 73 12.52 8.42 -5.49
N ALA A 74 11.35 7.78 -5.53
CA ALA A 74 10.28 8.14 -6.45
C ALA A 74 9.78 9.58 -6.23
N ARG A 75 9.66 10.04 -4.98
CA ARG A 75 9.29 11.43 -4.65
C ARG A 75 10.36 12.42 -5.09
N GLN A 76 11.62 12.12 -4.80
CA GLN A 76 12.75 12.99 -5.12
C GLN A 76 12.90 13.18 -6.63
N ALA A 77 12.60 12.14 -7.41
CA ALA A 77 12.58 12.18 -8.87
C ALA A 77 11.44 12.99 -9.47
N LEU A 78 10.37 13.32 -8.71
CA LEU A 78 9.31 14.20 -9.20
C LEU A 78 9.84 15.63 -9.40
N PRO A 79 9.43 16.33 -10.47
CA PRO A 79 9.72 17.75 -10.61
C PRO A 79 9.15 18.52 -9.41
N GLU A 80 9.91 19.48 -8.89
CA GLU A 80 9.57 20.21 -7.66
C GLU A 80 8.16 20.81 -7.68
N LYS A 81 7.76 21.39 -8.81
CA LYS A 81 6.41 21.94 -9.05
C LYS A 81 5.25 20.94 -8.94
N HIS A 82 5.53 19.64 -9.03
CA HIS A 82 4.53 18.56 -8.94
C HIS A 82 4.63 17.77 -7.63
N ARG A 83 5.73 17.92 -6.87
CA ARG A 83 6.05 17.04 -5.75
C ARG A 83 4.96 17.00 -4.68
N SER A 84 4.38 18.15 -4.34
CA SER A 84 3.28 18.30 -3.36
C SER A 84 1.91 17.89 -3.90
N GLY A 85 1.72 17.91 -5.22
CA GLY A 85 0.46 17.53 -5.87
C GLY A 85 0.30 16.02 -6.07
N VAL A 86 1.36 15.25 -5.87
CA VAL A 86 1.32 13.78 -5.98
C VAL A 86 1.05 13.16 -4.61
N VAL A 87 0.07 12.28 -4.49
CA VAL A 87 -0.26 11.54 -3.27
C VAL A 87 0.20 10.11 -3.42
N PHE A 88 1.01 9.63 -2.48
CA PHE A 88 1.38 8.22 -2.41
C PHE A 88 0.36 7.46 -1.58
N HIS A 89 -0.02 6.28 -2.05
CA HIS A 89 -0.84 5.32 -1.32
C HIS A 89 0.01 4.09 -1.02
N LEU A 90 0.20 3.81 0.26
CA LEU A 90 0.74 2.55 0.75
C LEU A 90 -0.44 1.62 1.05
N VAL A 91 -0.67 0.67 0.16
CA VAL A 91 -1.71 -0.35 0.27
C VAL A 91 -1.19 -1.48 1.14
N ILE A 92 -1.86 -1.71 2.27
CA ILE A 92 -1.63 -2.85 3.16
C ILE A 92 -2.86 -3.76 3.03
N PRO A 93 -2.83 -4.73 2.10
CA PRO A 93 -3.93 -5.64 1.87
C PRO A 93 -4.00 -6.64 3.03
N ALA A 94 -5.21 -7.05 3.39
CA ALA A 94 -5.41 -7.94 4.52
C ALA A 94 -6.74 -8.72 4.39
N TRP A 95 -6.68 -10.04 4.57
CA TRP A 95 -7.85 -10.92 4.75
C TRP A 95 -7.88 -11.54 6.15
N TYR A 96 -6.91 -11.18 6.99
CA TYR A 96 -6.79 -11.46 8.42
C TYR A 96 -6.29 -10.21 9.14
N LYS A 97 -6.19 -10.24 10.47
CA LYS A 97 -5.67 -9.11 11.24
C LYS A 97 -4.15 -8.98 11.05
N ILE A 98 -3.69 -7.87 10.46
CA ILE A 98 -2.27 -7.49 10.42
C ILE A 98 -2.03 -6.43 11.48
N GLU A 99 -1.10 -6.70 12.40
CA GLU A 99 -0.76 -5.79 13.49
C GLU A 99 0.73 -5.45 13.44
N LEU A 100 1.03 -4.20 13.09
CA LEU A 100 2.37 -3.62 13.12
C LEU A 100 2.56 -2.95 14.48
N ALA A 101 2.85 -3.77 15.50
CA ALA A 101 2.97 -3.34 16.88
C ALA A 101 4.21 -2.46 17.15
N MET A 102 5.28 -2.66 16.37
CA MET A 102 6.47 -1.83 16.44
C MET A 102 6.15 -0.39 15.99
N PRO A 103 6.64 0.64 16.72
CA PRO A 103 6.48 2.03 16.31
C PRO A 103 6.95 2.27 14.88
N LEU A 104 6.02 2.61 13.99
CA LEU A 104 6.32 3.02 12.63
C LEU A 104 6.50 4.53 12.57
N HIS A 105 7.47 4.96 11.78
CA HIS A 105 7.70 6.36 11.48
C HIS A 105 7.92 6.54 9.98
N PHE A 106 6.96 7.20 9.33
CA PHE A 106 7.09 7.55 7.92
C PHE A 106 7.82 8.89 7.77
N PRO A 107 8.88 8.94 6.96
CA PRO A 107 9.64 10.17 6.74
C PRO A 107 8.79 11.26 6.08
N VAL A 108 8.99 12.53 6.46
CA VAL A 108 8.20 13.68 5.97
C VAL A 108 8.30 13.84 4.45
N GLU A 109 9.40 13.39 3.86
CA GLU A 109 9.62 13.39 2.41
C GLU A 109 8.62 12.50 1.67
N LEU A 110 7.94 11.57 2.34
CA LEU A 110 6.90 10.77 1.70
C LEU A 110 5.57 11.51 1.52
N MET A 111 5.37 12.62 2.23
CA MET A 111 4.10 13.32 2.26
C MET A 111 3.80 14.02 0.91
N PRO A 112 2.52 14.14 0.52
CA PRO A 112 1.33 13.56 1.16
C PRO A 112 1.27 12.02 1.02
N LEU A 113 1.00 11.33 2.13
CA LEU A 113 0.98 9.87 2.23
C LEU A 113 -0.39 9.36 2.72
N ARG A 114 -0.87 8.29 2.11
CA ARG A 114 -2.07 7.59 2.53
C ARG A 114 -1.78 6.14 2.86
N LEU A 115 -2.17 5.71 4.06
CA LEU A 115 -2.17 4.31 4.43
C LEU A 115 -3.56 3.75 4.15
N VAL A 116 -3.67 2.76 3.27
CA VAL A 116 -4.97 2.21 2.88
C VAL A 116 -5.01 0.71 3.11
N GLY A 117 -6.10 0.23 3.70
CA GLY A 117 -6.26 -1.18 4.04
C GLY A 117 -7.72 -1.58 4.11
N PRO A 118 -8.04 -2.86 3.85
CA PRO A 118 -9.42 -3.31 3.82
C PRO A 118 -10.05 -3.30 5.21
N LYS A 119 -11.36 -3.10 5.24
CA LYS A 119 -12.20 -3.27 6.43
C LYS A 119 -12.86 -4.65 6.37
N SER A 120 -12.93 -5.33 7.51
CA SER A 120 -13.68 -6.59 7.67
C SER A 120 -15.19 -6.37 7.49
N SER A 121 -15.97 -7.46 7.42
CA SER A 121 -17.43 -7.42 7.22
C SER A 121 -18.20 -6.59 8.26
N GLY A 122 -17.63 -6.36 9.44
CA GLY A 122 -18.17 -5.47 10.47
C GLY A 122 -17.69 -4.03 10.41
N GLY A 123 -17.05 -3.60 9.31
CA GLY A 123 -16.48 -2.26 9.13
C GLY A 123 -15.20 -1.98 9.93
N LYS A 124 -14.71 -2.96 10.70
CA LYS A 124 -13.48 -2.81 11.51
C LYS A 124 -12.24 -2.92 10.61
N PRO A 125 -11.26 -2.00 10.76
CA PRO A 125 -9.97 -2.11 10.08
C PRO A 125 -9.31 -3.47 10.29
N SER A 126 -8.84 -4.10 9.22
CA SER A 126 -8.07 -5.34 9.30
C SER A 126 -6.59 -5.08 9.57
N VAL A 127 -6.13 -3.85 9.34
CA VAL A 127 -4.75 -3.42 9.56
C VAL A 127 -4.71 -2.47 10.74
N ILE A 128 -3.85 -2.76 11.69
CA ILE A 128 -3.57 -1.93 12.85
C ILE A 128 -2.08 -1.60 12.84
N VAL A 129 -1.77 -0.31 12.96
CA VAL A 129 -0.41 0.22 12.98
C VAL A 129 -0.17 1.00 14.26
N ASN A 130 1.07 0.96 14.75
CA ASN A 130 1.52 1.85 15.80
C ASN A 130 2.21 3.07 15.17
N LEU A 131 1.55 4.22 15.14
CA LEU A 131 2.09 5.49 14.63
C LEU A 131 2.10 6.55 15.75
N PRO A 132 3.10 6.55 16.65
CA PRO A 132 3.17 7.49 17.78
C PRO A 132 3.27 8.96 17.37
N ARG A 133 3.78 9.23 16.16
CA ARG A 133 3.87 10.56 15.58
C ARG A 133 3.25 10.51 14.20
N CYS A 134 1.99 10.94 14.12
CA CYS A 134 1.30 11.09 12.84
C CYS A 134 1.56 12.49 12.31
N HIS A 135 2.15 12.59 11.12
CA HIS A 135 2.21 13.85 10.39
C HIS A 135 0.79 14.24 9.92
N GLU A 136 0.49 15.54 9.83
CA GLU A 136 -0.85 16.02 9.43
C GLU A 136 -1.26 15.58 8.01
N ASP A 137 -0.28 15.49 7.11
CA ASP A 137 -0.45 15.01 5.73
C ASP A 137 -0.44 13.47 5.58
N LEU A 138 -0.39 12.72 6.69
CA LEU A 138 -0.59 11.27 6.68
C LEU A 138 -2.05 10.96 6.98
N VAL A 139 -2.74 10.36 6.01
CA VAL A 139 -4.16 9.97 6.16
C VAL A 139 -4.32 8.46 6.10
N SER A 140 -5.04 7.89 7.05
CA SER A 140 -5.40 6.46 7.07
C SER A 140 -6.83 6.22 6.56
N ASP A 141 -7.01 5.30 5.62
CA ASP A 141 -8.33 4.82 5.17
C ASP A 141 -8.43 3.30 5.34
N GLY A 142 -9.20 2.87 6.34
CA GLY A 142 -9.35 1.45 6.67
C GLY A 142 -8.13 0.82 7.35
N VAL A 143 -7.21 1.65 7.83
CA VAL A 143 -6.11 1.32 8.74
C VAL A 143 -6.38 2.00 10.09
N ALA A 144 -6.25 1.27 11.19
CA ALA A 144 -6.36 1.81 12.55
C ALA A 144 -4.99 2.16 13.12
N ASN A 145 -4.89 3.25 13.87
CA ASN A 145 -3.73 3.58 14.68
C ASN A 145 -3.98 3.16 16.13
N VAL A 146 -3.08 2.39 16.75
CA VAL A 146 -3.11 2.09 18.19
C VAL A 146 -2.36 3.17 18.95
N LEU A 147 -3.06 4.25 19.31
CA LEU A 147 -2.63 5.20 20.32
C LEU A 147 -3.71 5.33 21.40
#